data_AF-A0A6N9SWH5-F1
#
_entry.id   AF-A0A6N9SWH5-F1
#
_cell.length_a   1.000
_cell.length_b   1.000
_cell.length_c   1.000
_cell.angle_alpha   90.00
_cell.angle_beta   90.00
_cell.angle_gamma   90.00
#
_symmetry.space_group_name_H-M   'P 1'
#
loop_
_entity.id
_entity.type
_entity.pdbx_description
1 polymer ?
#
loop_
_entity_poly.entity_id
_entity_poly.type
_entity_poly.pdbx_seq_one_letter_code
_entity_poly.pdbx_strand_id
1 'polypeptide(L)'
;MSHPKELEKPIGLEFVGEHAALLSEDEVRAGLSAAFQVFEKHGVDPEDCKLAARKLDNDELLTKSEAFYCLVWNEAEDGAFRAATLGWLARNVDIRLEI
;
A
#
# COMPACT_ATOMS: atom_id res chain seq x y z
N MET A 1 -12.21 27.36 -11.94
CA MET A 1 -11.15 26.97 -10.99
C MET A 1 -11.65 25.72 -10.28
N SER A 2 -11.29 24.54 -10.78
CA SER A 2 -11.74 23.28 -10.19
C SER A 2 -10.93 23.01 -8.93
N HIS A 3 -11.61 23.00 -7.79
CA HIS A 3 -11.05 22.50 -6.55
C HIS A 3 -10.57 21.06 -6.76
N PRO A 4 -9.37 20.68 -6.29
CA PRO A 4 -9.00 19.27 -6.24
C PRO A 4 -10.03 18.59 -5.33
N LYS A 5 -10.72 17.57 -5.85
CA LYS A 5 -11.52 16.67 -5.02
C LYS A 5 -10.56 16.11 -3.97
N GLU A 6 -10.75 16.51 -2.72
CA GLU A 6 -10.17 15.79 -1.59
C GLU A 6 -10.60 14.34 -1.76
N LEU A 7 -9.62 13.47 -2.00
CA LEU A 7 -9.82 12.03 -1.99
C LEU A 7 -10.28 11.69 -0.57
N GLU A 8 -11.59 11.47 -0.42
CA GLU A 8 -12.20 11.02 0.82
C GLU A 8 -11.39 9.86 1.38
N LYS A 9 -11.05 9.96 2.67
CA LYS A 9 -10.21 8.98 3.37
C LYS A 9 -10.81 7.59 3.17
N PRO A 10 -10.11 6.64 2.52
CA PRO A 10 -10.68 5.34 2.22
C PRO A 10 -10.91 4.58 3.52
N ILE A 11 -12.12 4.04 3.70
CA ILE A 11 -12.47 3.26 4.88
C ILE A 11 -11.77 1.90 4.78
N GLY A 12 -10.86 1.59 5.72
CA GLY A 12 -10.39 0.22 5.99
C GLY A 12 -8.95 -0.15 5.60
N LEU A 13 -8.15 0.78 5.05
CA LEU A 13 -6.72 0.59 4.79
C LEU A 13 -5.90 1.64 5.55
N GLU A 14 -4.98 1.20 6.39
CA GLU A 14 -4.13 2.06 7.21
C GLU A 14 -2.68 1.56 7.18
N PHE A 15 -1.71 2.48 7.22
CA PHE A 15 -0.33 2.11 7.46
C PHE A 15 -0.15 1.69 8.92
N VAL A 16 0.37 0.48 9.13
CA VAL A 16 0.65 -0.09 10.46
C VAL A 16 2.14 -0.45 10.57
N GLY A 17 2.68 -0.44 11.79
CA GLY A 17 4.09 -0.80 12.07
C GLY A 17 4.82 0.21 12.96
N GLU A 18 6.03 -0.15 13.42
CA GLU A 18 6.83 0.63 14.38
C GLU A 18 7.09 2.08 13.95
N HIS A 19 7.21 2.31 12.64
CA HIS A 19 7.53 3.60 12.06
C HIS A 19 6.37 4.24 11.29
N ALA A 20 5.17 3.66 11.35
CA ALA A 20 4.00 4.23 10.67
C ALA A 20 3.69 5.67 11.13
N ALA A 21 3.99 5.99 12.39
CA ALA A 21 3.86 7.34 12.95
C ALA A 21 4.82 8.39 12.36
N LEU A 22 5.85 7.98 11.61
CA LEU A 22 6.78 8.90 10.93
C LEU A 22 6.24 9.43 9.60
N LEU A 23 5.18 8.82 9.07
CA LEU A 23 4.54 9.24 7.84
C LEU A 23 3.74 10.52 8.09
N SER A 24 3.96 11.53 7.26
CA SER A 24 3.07 12.68 7.22
C SER A 24 1.71 12.28 6.64
N GLU A 25 0.68 13.09 6.86
CA GLU A 25 -0.64 12.86 6.26
C GLU A 25 -0.60 12.81 4.73
N ASP A 26 0.29 13.59 4.11
CA ASP A 26 0.47 13.60 2.65
C ASP A 26 1.14 12.31 2.17
N GLU A 27 2.11 11.78 2.92
CA GLU A 27 2.77 10.51 2.64
C GLU A 27 1.79 9.34 2.79
N VAL A 28 0.95 9.35 3.83
CA VAL A 28 -0.15 8.39 3.99
C VAL A 28 -1.10 8.46 2.80
N ARG A 29 -1.53 9.67 2.39
CA ARG A 29 -2.45 9.85 1.26
C ARG A 29 -1.85 9.36 -0.06
N ALA A 30 -0.58 9.66 -0.30
CA ALA A 30 0.15 9.19 -1.49
C ALA A 30 0.23 7.66 -1.53
N GLY A 31 0.56 7.04 -0.39
CA GLY A 31 0.60 5.60 -0.23
C GLY A 31 -0.73 4.92 -0.51
N LEU A 32 -1.80 5.39 0.14
CA LEU A 32 -3.14 4.86 -0.07
C LEU A 32 -3.57 5.02 -1.53
N SER A 33 -3.37 6.20 -2.13
CA SER A 33 -3.72 6.43 -3.54
C SER A 33 -3.01 5.46 -4.48
N ALA A 34 -1.73 5.15 -4.23
CA ALA A 34 -0.97 4.19 -5.02
C ALA A 34 -1.51 2.76 -4.90
N ALA A 35 -1.85 2.29 -3.69
CA ALA A 35 -2.49 0.99 -3.50
C ALA A 35 -3.83 0.89 -4.26
N PHE A 36 -4.67 1.93 -4.19
CA PHE A 36 -5.96 1.94 -4.91
C PHE A 36 -5.80 1.89 -6.43
N GLN A 37 -4.80 2.57 -6.99
CA GLN A 37 -4.51 2.47 -8.42
C GLN A 37 -4.14 1.04 -8.85
N VAL A 38 -3.47 0.28 -7.98
CA VAL A 38 -3.17 -1.14 -8.23
C VAL A 38 -4.45 -1.98 -8.24
N PHE A 39 -5.33 -1.81 -7.24
CA PHE A 39 -6.61 -2.53 -7.21
C PHE A 39 -7.50 -2.21 -8.41
N GLU A 40 -7.60 -0.93 -8.78
CA GLU A 40 -8.37 -0.48 -9.95
C GLU A 40 -7.80 -1.03 -11.26
N LYS A 41 -6.49 -0.99 -11.43
CA LYS A 41 -5.79 -1.55 -12.60
C LYS A 41 -6.11 -3.03 -12.83
N HIS A 42 -6.25 -3.80 -11.75
CA HIS A 42 -6.55 -5.24 -11.82
C HIS A 42 -8.05 -5.55 -11.74
N GLY A 43 -8.90 -4.55 -11.49
CA GLY A 43 -10.35 -4.71 -11.40
C GLY A 43 -10.81 -5.59 -10.23
N VAL A 44 -10.10 -5.52 -9.11
CA VAL A 44 -10.37 -6.36 -7.92
C VAL A 44 -10.84 -5.52 -6.73
N ASP A 45 -11.60 -6.13 -5.83
CA ASP A 45 -12.00 -5.52 -4.57
C ASP A 45 -10.83 -5.59 -3.55
N PRO A 46 -10.42 -4.48 -2.91
CA PRO A 46 -9.43 -4.49 -1.85
C PRO A 46 -9.75 -5.44 -0.69
N GLU A 47 -11.03 -5.63 -0.34
CA GLU A 47 -11.42 -6.49 0.77
C GLU A 47 -11.25 -7.98 0.41
N ASP A 48 -11.52 -8.36 -0.84
CA ASP A 48 -11.23 -9.72 -1.33
C ASP A 48 -9.72 -10.02 -1.29
N CYS A 49 -8.89 -9.02 -1.63
CA CYS A 49 -7.45 -9.11 -1.55
C CYS A 49 -6.95 -9.27 -0.10
N LYS A 50 -7.51 -8.49 0.82
CA LYS A 50 -7.22 -8.58 2.25
C LYS A 50 -7.62 -9.91 2.85
N LEU A 51 -8.78 -10.46 2.47
CA LEU A 51 -9.22 -11.77 2.93
C LEU A 51 -8.29 -12.87 2.42
N ALA A 52 -7.88 -12.82 1.15
CA ALA A 52 -6.94 -13.77 0.59
C ALA A 52 -5.55 -13.68 1.27
N ALA A 53 -5.05 -12.46 1.52
CA ALA A 53 -3.79 -12.24 2.23
C ALA A 53 -3.83 -12.83 3.65
N ARG A 54 -4.93 -12.62 4.40
CA ARG A 54 -5.13 -13.23 5.73
C ARG A 54 -5.11 -14.76 5.70
N LYS A 55 -5.68 -15.37 4.67
CA LYS A 55 -5.62 -16.83 4.50
C LYS A 55 -4.18 -17.30 4.29
N LEU A 56 -3.41 -16.56 3.48
CA LEU A 56 -1.99 -16.85 3.27
C LEU A 56 -1.19 -16.75 4.58
N ASP A 57 -1.42 -15.72 5.39
CA ASP A 57 -0.76 -15.53 6.69
C ASP A 57 -1.09 -16.64 7.71
N ASN A 58 -2.27 -17.26 7.58
CA ASN A 58 -2.74 -18.34 8.45
C ASN A 58 -2.40 -19.74 7.90
N ASP A 59 -1.59 -19.86 6.85
CA ASP A 59 -1.27 -21.12 6.16
C ASP A 59 -2.52 -21.89 5.64
N GLU A 60 -3.58 -21.17 5.27
CA GLU A 60 -4.80 -21.76 4.73
C GLU A 60 -4.70 -22.03 3.21
N LEU A 61 -5.41 -23.04 2.72
CA LEU A 61 -5.44 -23.35 1.28
C LEU A 61 -6.10 -22.23 0.48
N LEU A 62 -5.36 -21.75 -0.53
CA LEU A 62 -5.82 -20.75 -1.48
C LEU A 62 -6.38 -21.40 -2.74
N THR A 63 -7.51 -20.88 -3.22
CA THR A 63 -7.95 -21.10 -4.59
C THR A 63 -7.07 -20.31 -5.56
N LYS A 64 -7.18 -20.63 -6.86
CA LYS A 64 -6.44 -19.89 -7.91
C LYS A 64 -6.74 -18.39 -7.89
N SER A 65 -7.99 -18.00 -7.66
CA SER A 65 -8.40 -16.59 -7.59
C SER A 65 -7.83 -15.91 -6.35
N GLU A 66 -7.87 -16.57 -5.19
CA GLU A 66 -7.28 -16.02 -3.96
C GLU A 66 -5.76 -15.88 -4.07
N ALA A 67 -5.07 -16.82 -4.73
CA ALA A 67 -3.64 -16.69 -5.01
C ALA A 67 -3.35 -15.47 -5.90
N PHE A 68 -4.18 -15.20 -6.91
CA PHE A 68 -4.08 -13.99 -7.71
C PHE A 68 -4.32 -12.73 -6.86
N TYR A 69 -5.32 -12.73 -5.99
CA TYR A 69 -5.59 -11.61 -5.09
C TYR A 69 -4.44 -11.33 -4.11
N CYS A 70 -3.73 -12.35 -3.62
CA CYS A 70 -2.52 -12.17 -2.80
C CYS A 70 -1.40 -11.45 -3.59
N LEU A 71 -1.25 -11.75 -4.88
CA LEU A 71 -0.26 -11.06 -5.72
C LEU A 71 -0.62 -9.59 -5.90
N VAL A 72 -1.91 -9.29 -6.11
CA VAL A 72 -2.39 -7.91 -6.22
C VAL A 72 -2.24 -7.16 -4.89
N TRP A 73 -2.52 -7.81 -3.75
CA TRP A 73 -2.29 -7.26 -2.42
C TRP A 73 -0.82 -6.85 -2.23
N ASN A 74 0.11 -7.75 -2.57
CA ASN A 74 1.55 -7.47 -2.45
C ASN A 74 2.03 -6.35 -3.38
N GLU A 75 1.52 -6.27 -4.62
CA GLU A 75 1.80 -5.14 -5.53
C GLU A 75 1.26 -3.82 -4.96
N ALA A 76 0.08 -3.84 -4.33
CA ALA A 76 -0.53 -2.68 -3.70
C ALA A 76 0.26 -2.22 -2.47
N GLU A 77 0.75 -3.15 -1.64
CA GLU A 77 1.62 -2.86 -0.49
C GLU A 77 2.96 -2.25 -0.92
N ASP A 78 3.64 -2.81 -1.93
CA ASP A 78 4.88 -2.24 -2.47
C ASP A 78 4.64 -0.84 -3.06
N GLY A 79 3.57 -0.67 -3.84
CA GLY A 79 3.17 0.61 -4.40
C GLY A 79 2.91 1.66 -3.32
N ALA A 80 2.16 1.29 -2.28
CA ALA A 80 1.87 2.15 -1.14
C ALA A 80 3.14 2.53 -0.37
N PHE A 81 3.99 1.54 -0.05
CA PHE A 81 5.24 1.77 0.67
C PHE A 81 6.16 2.73 -0.10
N ARG A 82 6.37 2.48 -1.40
CA ARG A 82 7.21 3.34 -2.25
C ARG A 82 6.66 4.75 -2.34
N ALA A 83 5.35 4.90 -2.55
CA ALA A 83 4.72 6.21 -2.65
C ALA A 83 4.80 7.00 -1.33
N ALA A 84 4.59 6.33 -0.21
CA ALA A 84 4.64 6.93 1.13
C ALA A 84 6.07 7.29 1.59
N THR A 85 7.09 6.58 1.09
CA THR A 85 8.50 6.75 1.52
C THR A 85 9.39 7.48 0.50
N LEU A 86 8.86 7.94 -0.64
CA LEU A 86 9.61 8.68 -1.67
C LEU A 86 10.43 9.85 -1.10
N GLY A 87 9.89 10.57 -0.10
CA GLY A 87 10.57 11.68 0.56
C GLY A 87 11.59 11.27 1.63
N TRP A 88 11.56 10.02 2.10
CA TRP A 88 12.41 9.56 3.21
C TRP A 88 13.86 9.33 2.79
N LEU A 89 14.11 8.95 1.53
CA LEU A 89 15.46 8.91 0.96
C LEU A 89 16.11 10.30 0.87
N ALA A 90 15.31 11.36 0.83
CA ALA A 90 15.80 12.75 0.84
C ALA A 90 15.96 13.34 2.27
N ARG A 91 15.47 12.64 3.30
CA ARG A 91 15.61 13.04 4.72
C ARG A 91 16.98 12.64 5.26
N ASN A 92 18.05 13.18 4.68
CA ASN A 92 19.41 13.22 5.24
C ASN A 92 19.87 11.98 6.03
N VAL A 93 19.75 10.79 5.43
CA VAL A 93 20.34 9.56 5.97
C VAL A 93 21.69 9.40 5.28
N ASP A 94 22.80 9.53 6.03
CA ASP A 94 24.17 9.33 5.52
C ASP A 94 24.35 7.83 5.17
N ILE A 95 23.91 7.45 3.98
CA ILE A 95 24.11 6.13 3.41
C ILE A 95 25.30 6.23 2.47
N ARG A 96 26.44 5.65 2.86
CA ARG A 96 27.62 5.50 1.99
C ARG A 96 27.73 4.06 1.52
N LEU A 97 28.03 3.91 0.23
CA LEU A 97 28.55 2.68 -0.33
C LEU A 97 30.09 2.75 -0.27
N GLU A 98 30.70 1.73 0.31
CA GLU A 98 32.15 1.52 0.33
C GLU A 98 32.47 0.24 -0.45
N ILE A 99 33.61 0.22 -1.16
CA ILE A 99 34.08 -0.90 -1.98
C ILE A 99 34.84 -1.91 -1.12
#